data_AF-T2IV00-F1
#
_entry.id   AF-T2IV00-F1
#
_cell.length_a   1.000
_cell.length_b   1.000
_cell.length_c   1.000
_cell.angle_alpha   90.00
_cell.angle_beta   90.00
_cell.angle_gamma   90.00
#
_symmetry.space_group_name_H-M   'P 1'
#
loop_
_entity.id
_entity.type
_entity.pdbx_description
1 polymer ?
#
loop_
_entity_poly.entity_id
_entity_poly.type
_entity_poly.pdbx_seq_one_letter_code
_entity_poly.pdbx_strand_id
1 'polypeptide(L)'
;MDRGIEPELRTRHIQAADATRATLGLTLTDYVVTDTPLEVELRTADSGASWGTIGHPESLLRAADKLISKSKAEAIAVVARFPDDVDSVELDNYRHGQGVDTLAGAEAVISHLIVREFAIPCAHAPALEPLEVDESISPRAAAEELGYTFLPCVLVGLSRAPQFVSQPQTNSIWADEVDAVVIPHTACGGSAILSFSGGNTRIITVKDNTTALNVTPEYLGMETITVNSYLEALGVLVAHKAGISIDPLRPTMSSLSQACD
;
A
#
# COMPACT_ATOMS: atom_id res chain seq x y z
N MET A 1 10.07 -16.59 2.23
CA MET A 1 10.89 -16.40 1.02
C MET A 1 10.43 -17.38 -0.03
N ASP A 2 10.27 -16.91 -1.26
CA ASP A 2 9.92 -17.76 -2.39
C ASP A 2 11.08 -18.70 -2.77
N ARG A 3 10.73 -19.95 -3.08
CA ARG A 3 11.64 -20.98 -3.59
C ARG A 3 12.29 -20.58 -4.90
N GLY A 4 11.59 -19.80 -5.73
CA GLY A 4 12.06 -19.31 -7.03
C GLY A 4 13.24 -18.35 -6.95
N ILE A 5 13.49 -17.75 -5.78
CA ILE A 5 14.60 -16.81 -5.59
C ILE A 5 15.94 -17.56 -5.66
N GLU A 6 16.83 -17.06 -6.51
CA GLU A 6 18.18 -17.52 -6.75
C GLU A 6 19.03 -17.47 -5.46
N PRO A 7 20.02 -18.37 -5.28
CA PRO A 7 20.81 -18.44 -4.04
C PRO A 7 21.49 -17.13 -3.63
N GLU A 8 22.03 -16.38 -4.59
CA GLU A 8 22.68 -15.09 -4.31
C GLU A 8 21.66 -14.05 -3.87
N LEU A 9 20.59 -13.86 -4.64
CA LEU A 9 19.54 -12.90 -4.34
C LEU A 9 18.88 -13.21 -2.98
N ARG A 10 18.68 -14.48 -2.66
CA ARG A 10 18.21 -14.92 -1.35
C ARG A 10 19.17 -14.55 -0.23
N THR A 11 20.47 -14.73 -0.46
CA THR A 11 21.50 -14.36 0.53
C THR A 11 21.46 -12.86 0.83
N ARG A 12 21.26 -12.00 -0.19
CA ARG A 12 21.11 -10.56 0.00
C ARG A 12 19.91 -10.21 0.88
N HIS A 13 18.77 -10.88 0.69
CA HIS A 13 17.59 -10.67 1.54
C HIS A 13 17.81 -11.14 2.98
N ILE A 14 18.51 -12.27 3.19
CA ILE A 14 18.88 -12.73 4.53
C ILE A 14 19.79 -11.71 5.22
N GLN A 15 20.81 -11.21 4.50
CA GLN A 15 21.71 -10.18 5.01
C GLN A 15 20.99 -8.88 5.33
N ALA A 16 20.01 -8.46 4.52
CA ALA A 16 19.17 -7.31 4.81
C ALA A 16 18.37 -7.52 6.11
N ALA A 17 17.77 -8.69 6.29
CA ALA A 17 17.07 -9.03 7.53
C ALA A 17 18.03 -9.01 8.75
N ASP A 18 19.20 -9.64 8.64
CA ASP A 18 20.21 -9.62 9.70
C ASP A 18 20.74 -8.22 10.01
N ALA A 19 20.92 -7.38 8.99
CA ALA A 19 21.31 -5.98 9.16
C ALA A 19 20.25 -5.20 9.97
N THR A 20 18.95 -5.38 9.69
CA THR A 20 17.90 -4.71 10.48
C THR A 20 17.88 -5.18 11.94
N ARG A 21 18.15 -6.46 12.21
CA ARG A 21 18.30 -6.97 13.58
C ARG A 21 19.47 -6.31 14.28
N ALA A 22 20.63 -6.28 13.62
CA ALA A 22 21.88 -5.79 14.20
C ALA A 22 21.91 -4.28 14.41
N THR A 23 21.32 -3.51 13.49
CA THR A 23 21.45 -2.03 13.46
C THR A 23 20.22 -1.29 13.97
N LEU A 24 19.02 -1.86 13.77
CA LEU A 24 17.75 -1.26 14.18
C LEU A 24 17.13 -1.95 15.40
N GLY A 25 17.72 -3.05 15.86
CA GLY A 25 17.23 -3.80 17.03
C GLY A 25 15.91 -4.53 16.79
N LEU A 26 15.60 -4.87 15.53
CA LEU A 26 14.36 -5.59 15.23
C LEU A 26 14.42 -7.04 15.72
N THR A 27 13.32 -7.51 16.31
CA THR A 27 13.13 -8.92 16.67
C THR A 27 12.49 -9.66 15.52
N LEU A 28 13.24 -10.58 14.89
CA LEU A 28 12.74 -11.50 13.87
C LEU A 28 12.79 -12.91 14.43
N THR A 29 11.77 -13.73 14.15
CA THR A 29 11.68 -15.12 14.64
C THR A 29 12.48 -16.06 13.73
N ASP A 30 11.83 -16.61 12.70
CA ASP A 30 12.42 -17.51 11.71
C ASP A 30 11.96 -17.12 10.30
N TYR A 31 12.58 -17.71 9.28
CA TYR A 31 12.09 -17.65 7.90
C TYR A 31 11.79 -19.06 7.37
N VAL A 32 10.82 -19.13 6.46
CA VAL A 32 10.49 -20.34 5.70
C VAL A 32 10.68 -20.07 4.22
N VAL A 33 11.26 -21.03 3.52
CA VAL A 33 11.26 -21.07 2.05
C VAL A 33 10.04 -21.86 1.59
N THR A 34 9.26 -21.32 0.66
CA THR A 34 8.10 -22.01 0.07
C THR A 34 8.53 -23.37 -0.52
N ASP A 35 7.61 -24.32 -0.64
CA ASP A 35 7.94 -25.64 -1.17
C ASP A 35 8.01 -25.67 -2.71
N THR A 36 7.35 -24.71 -3.36
CA THR A 36 7.30 -24.51 -4.82
C THR A 36 7.54 -23.03 -5.12
N PRO A 37 8.15 -22.67 -6.27
CA PRO A 37 8.22 -21.29 -6.72
C PRO A 37 6.83 -20.64 -6.76
N LEU A 38 6.70 -19.36 -6.42
CA LEU A 38 5.39 -18.71 -6.43
C LEU A 38 4.90 -18.36 -7.83
N GLU A 39 5.83 -18.23 -8.80
CA GLU A 39 5.53 -17.90 -10.20
C GLU A 39 4.69 -16.61 -10.30
N VAL A 40 5.29 -15.49 -9.90
CA VAL A 40 4.65 -14.17 -9.97
C VAL A 40 4.47 -13.75 -11.43
N GLU A 41 3.26 -13.36 -11.80
CA GLU A 41 2.94 -12.78 -13.11
C GLU A 41 2.49 -11.32 -12.96
N LEU A 42 3.02 -10.47 -13.84
CA LEU A 42 2.71 -9.04 -13.92
C LEU A 42 1.90 -8.74 -15.18
N ARG A 43 0.88 -7.89 -15.06
CA ARG A 43 -0.02 -7.51 -16.15
C ARG A 43 -0.50 -6.07 -16.00
N THR A 44 -0.96 -5.49 -17.09
CA THR A 44 -1.52 -4.13 -17.13
C THR A 44 -2.95 -4.20 -17.68
N ALA A 45 -3.87 -3.48 -17.05
CA ALA A 45 -5.24 -3.35 -17.53
C ALA A 45 -5.35 -2.27 -18.63
N ASP A 46 -6.45 -2.27 -19.39
CA ASP A 46 -6.71 -1.26 -20.42
C ASP A 46 -6.75 0.17 -19.86
N SER A 47 -7.03 0.33 -18.56
CA SER A 47 -6.96 1.61 -17.85
C SER A 47 -5.53 2.11 -17.60
N GLY A 48 -4.51 1.29 -17.84
CA GLY A 48 -3.11 1.55 -17.49
C GLY A 48 -2.74 1.17 -16.06
N ALA A 49 -3.68 0.66 -15.25
CA ALA A 49 -3.39 0.17 -13.91
C ALA A 49 -2.65 -1.18 -13.95
N SER A 50 -1.64 -1.36 -13.10
CA SER A 50 -0.97 -2.64 -12.92
C SER A 50 -1.81 -3.60 -12.09
N TRP A 51 -1.71 -4.89 -12.41
CA TRP A 51 -2.27 -6.00 -11.65
C TRP A 51 -1.36 -7.23 -11.79
N GLY A 52 -1.58 -8.26 -10.98
CA GLY A 52 -0.82 -9.50 -11.13
C GLY A 52 -1.44 -10.67 -10.40
N THR A 53 -0.74 -11.80 -10.45
CA THR A 53 -1.14 -13.05 -9.78
C THR A 53 0.08 -13.88 -9.43
N ILE A 54 -0.14 -14.98 -8.70
CA ILE A 54 0.86 -16.00 -8.40
C ILE A 54 0.34 -17.36 -8.83
N GLY A 55 1.21 -18.20 -9.39
CA GLY A 55 0.87 -19.55 -9.87
C GLY A 55 0.58 -20.54 -8.74
N HIS A 56 1.28 -20.43 -7.61
CA HIS A 56 1.23 -21.40 -6.49
C HIS A 56 0.84 -20.76 -5.14
N PRO A 57 -0.36 -20.15 -5.01
CA PRO A 57 -0.80 -19.45 -3.80
C PRO A 57 -0.84 -20.36 -2.56
N GLU A 58 -1.15 -21.64 -2.74
CA GLU A 58 -1.18 -22.63 -1.67
C GLU A 58 0.21 -22.89 -1.05
N SER A 59 1.29 -22.74 -1.84
CA SER A 59 2.66 -22.83 -1.33
C SER A 59 2.99 -21.67 -0.38
N LEU A 60 2.53 -20.46 -0.73
CA LEU A 60 2.63 -19.29 0.14
C LEU A 60 1.85 -19.49 1.44
N LEU A 61 0.61 -19.96 1.36
CA LEU A 61 -0.24 -20.20 2.53
C LEU A 61 0.37 -21.26 3.48
N ARG A 62 0.89 -22.37 2.95
CA ARG A 62 1.60 -23.38 3.77
C ARG A 62 2.84 -22.82 4.47
N ALA A 63 3.60 -21.96 3.79
CA ALA A 63 4.77 -21.33 4.38
C ALA A 63 4.40 -20.37 5.52
N ALA A 64 3.35 -19.57 5.33
CA ALA A 64 2.81 -18.67 6.34
C ALA A 64 2.25 -19.43 7.55
N ASP A 65 1.41 -20.46 7.34
CA ASP A 65 0.89 -21.31 8.41
C ASP A 65 2.01 -21.92 9.26
N LYS A 66 3.11 -22.36 8.63
CA LYS A 66 4.28 -22.88 9.35
C LYS A 66 4.94 -21.83 10.24
N LEU A 67 5.09 -20.58 9.77
CA LEU A 67 5.65 -19.49 10.57
C LEU A 67 4.74 -19.13 11.75
N ILE A 68 3.44 -19.08 11.53
CA ILE A 68 2.44 -18.76 12.56
C ILE A 68 2.38 -19.89 13.61
N SER A 69 2.20 -21.13 13.16
CA SER A 69 1.98 -22.27 14.05
C SER A 69 3.25 -22.66 14.84
N LYS A 70 4.42 -22.66 14.19
CA LYS A 70 5.68 -23.14 14.78
C LYS A 70 6.54 -22.04 15.37
N SER A 71 6.67 -20.92 14.68
CA SER A 71 7.53 -19.80 15.10
C SER A 71 6.77 -18.67 15.80
N LYS A 72 5.44 -18.80 15.93
CA LYS A 72 4.55 -17.82 16.58
C LYS A 72 4.69 -16.42 15.97
N ALA A 73 4.87 -16.35 14.65
CA ALA A 73 4.92 -15.09 13.94
C ALA A 73 3.58 -14.34 14.05
N GLU A 74 3.65 -13.08 14.51
CA GLU A 74 2.50 -12.17 14.63
C GLU A 74 2.42 -11.19 13.45
N ALA A 75 3.39 -11.23 12.55
CA ALA A 75 3.44 -10.47 11.31
C ALA A 75 4.32 -11.22 10.30
N ILE A 76 4.04 -11.10 9.00
CA ILE A 76 4.77 -11.81 7.94
C ILE A 76 5.31 -10.82 6.90
N ALA A 77 6.61 -10.93 6.62
CA ALA A 77 7.22 -10.35 5.42
C ALA A 77 7.33 -11.44 4.35
N VAL A 78 6.75 -11.21 3.18
CA VAL A 78 6.87 -12.11 2.03
C VAL A 78 7.88 -11.54 1.04
N VAL A 79 9.00 -12.24 0.89
CA VAL A 79 9.93 -12.00 -0.22
C VAL A 79 9.57 -12.96 -1.36
N ALA A 80 9.12 -12.44 -2.50
CA ALA A 80 8.73 -13.22 -3.67
C ALA A 80 9.62 -12.92 -4.88
N ARG A 81 9.88 -13.89 -5.74
CA ARG A 81 10.65 -13.67 -6.97
C ARG A 81 9.75 -13.05 -8.03
N PHE A 82 10.06 -11.82 -8.44
CA PHE A 82 9.35 -11.12 -9.52
C PHE A 82 10.10 -11.31 -10.84
N PRO A 83 9.46 -11.26 -12.01
CA PRO A 83 10.17 -11.26 -13.28
C PRO A 83 11.03 -9.99 -13.43
N ASP A 84 12.27 -10.13 -13.88
CA ASP A 84 13.11 -8.98 -14.24
C ASP A 84 12.71 -8.46 -15.62
N ASP A 85 12.22 -7.23 -15.68
CA ASP A 85 11.89 -6.54 -16.95
C ASP A 85 12.70 -5.25 -17.09
N VAL A 86 14.02 -5.42 -16.99
CA VAL A 86 15.02 -4.35 -16.84
C VAL A 86 15.08 -3.37 -18.02
N ASP A 87 14.67 -3.79 -19.21
CA ASP A 87 14.71 -3.00 -20.45
C ASP A 87 13.31 -2.48 -20.86
N SER A 88 12.29 -2.63 -20.01
CA SER A 88 10.94 -2.18 -20.33
C SER A 88 10.80 -0.66 -20.28
N VAL A 89 10.01 -0.14 -21.22
CA VAL A 89 9.63 1.28 -21.26
C VAL A 89 8.79 1.64 -20.03
N GLU A 90 8.02 0.69 -19.52
CA GLU A 90 7.20 0.81 -18.33
C GLU A 90 8.04 1.04 -17.07
N LEU A 91 9.09 0.23 -16.87
CA LEU A 91 10.02 0.41 -15.76
C LEU A 91 10.76 1.74 -15.85
N ASP A 92 11.24 2.10 -17.05
CA ASP A 92 11.91 3.38 -17.29
C ASP A 92 11.00 4.58 -16.96
N ASN A 93 9.75 4.56 -17.47
CA ASN A 93 8.77 5.59 -17.16
C ASN A 93 8.49 5.68 -15.66
N TYR A 94 8.35 4.54 -14.97
CA TYR A 94 8.14 4.53 -13.52
C TYR A 94 9.32 5.15 -12.75
N ARG A 95 10.56 4.71 -13.04
CA ARG A 95 11.78 5.26 -12.42
C ARG A 95 11.94 6.76 -12.66
N HIS A 96 11.47 7.26 -13.81
CA HIS A 96 11.46 8.68 -14.15
C HIS A 96 10.20 9.45 -13.71
N GLY A 97 9.30 8.81 -12.93
CA GLY A 97 8.12 9.44 -12.35
C GLY A 97 7.00 9.76 -13.35
N GLN A 98 7.01 9.11 -14.51
CA GLN A 98 6.06 9.25 -15.61
C GLN A 98 5.16 8.01 -15.78
N GLY A 99 5.47 6.92 -15.08
CA GLY A 99 4.80 5.62 -15.20
C GLY A 99 4.10 5.15 -13.92
N VAL A 100 3.42 4.01 -14.05
CA VAL A 100 2.81 3.26 -12.96
C VAL A 100 3.79 2.19 -12.48
N ASP A 101 3.81 1.93 -11.18
CA ASP A 101 4.53 0.79 -10.62
C ASP A 101 3.93 -0.52 -11.16
N THR A 102 4.70 -1.26 -11.95
CA THR A 102 4.28 -2.52 -12.58
C THR A 102 4.19 -3.68 -11.59
N LEU A 103 4.85 -3.58 -10.43
CA LEU A 103 4.93 -4.62 -9.40
C LEU A 103 3.76 -4.55 -8.43
N ALA A 104 3.30 -3.33 -8.12
CA ALA A 104 2.32 -3.01 -7.07
C ALA A 104 1.08 -3.92 -7.08
N GLY A 105 0.59 -4.26 -8.27
CA GLY A 105 -0.57 -5.12 -8.45
C GLY A 105 -0.38 -6.54 -7.90
N ALA A 106 0.73 -7.20 -8.25
CA ALA A 106 1.03 -8.56 -7.78
C ALA A 106 1.41 -8.56 -6.29
N GLU A 107 2.14 -7.54 -5.86
CA GLU A 107 2.48 -7.30 -4.47
C GLU A 107 1.23 -7.22 -3.58
N ALA A 108 0.24 -6.42 -4.00
CA ALA A 108 -1.05 -6.31 -3.31
C ALA A 108 -1.76 -7.66 -3.20
N VAL A 109 -1.73 -8.50 -4.24
CA VAL A 109 -2.32 -9.85 -4.21
C VAL A 109 -1.61 -10.74 -3.18
N ILE A 110 -0.28 -10.69 -3.11
CA ILE A 110 0.53 -11.52 -2.20
C ILE A 110 0.22 -11.20 -0.74
N SER A 111 0.30 -9.93 -0.34
CA SER A 111 0.07 -9.53 1.05
C SER A 111 -1.41 -9.68 1.43
N HIS A 112 -2.33 -9.33 0.52
CA HIS A 112 -3.76 -9.49 0.75
C HIS A 112 -4.15 -10.95 0.97
N LEU A 113 -3.57 -11.90 0.23
CA LEU A 113 -3.83 -13.32 0.41
C LEU A 113 -3.50 -13.79 1.84
N ILE A 114 -2.34 -13.38 2.39
CA ILE A 114 -1.95 -13.71 3.77
C ILE A 114 -2.88 -13.04 4.78
N VAL A 115 -3.13 -11.74 4.63
CA VAL A 115 -3.99 -10.97 5.57
C VAL A 115 -5.40 -11.57 5.59
N ARG A 116 -5.96 -11.88 4.42
CA ARG A 116 -7.30 -12.46 4.30
C ARG A 116 -7.40 -13.83 4.96
N GLU A 117 -6.40 -14.69 4.78
CA GLU A 117 -6.44 -16.07 5.29
C GLU A 117 -6.17 -16.13 6.80
N PHE A 118 -5.18 -15.38 7.28
CA PHE A 118 -4.65 -15.55 8.63
C PHE A 118 -4.97 -14.39 9.58
N ALA A 119 -5.50 -13.28 9.09
CA ALA A 119 -5.80 -12.08 9.86
C ALA A 119 -4.60 -11.57 10.69
N ILE A 120 -3.39 -11.66 10.12
CA ILE A 120 -2.18 -11.05 10.68
C ILE A 120 -1.58 -10.04 9.71
N PRO A 121 -0.86 -9.01 10.19
CA PRO A 121 -0.15 -8.07 9.34
C PRO A 121 0.78 -8.76 8.36
N CYS A 122 0.68 -8.38 7.09
CA CYS A 122 1.56 -8.86 6.05
C CYS A 122 2.01 -7.71 5.15
N ALA A 123 3.28 -7.73 4.78
CA ALA A 123 3.82 -6.88 3.72
C ALA A 123 4.74 -7.71 2.83
N HIS A 124 5.05 -7.17 1.66
CA HIS A 124 5.80 -7.84 0.60
C HIS A 124 7.10 -7.09 0.31
N ALA A 125 8.08 -7.80 -0.23
CA ALA A 125 9.26 -7.23 -0.85
C ALA A 125 9.53 -8.00 -2.15
N PRO A 126 9.70 -7.34 -3.29
CA PRO A 126 10.02 -8.00 -4.53
C PRO A 126 11.51 -8.33 -4.55
N ALA A 127 11.83 -9.61 -4.80
CA ALA A 127 13.17 -10.02 -5.12
C ALA A 127 13.38 -9.85 -6.63
N LEU A 128 14.20 -8.87 -6.98
CA LEU A 128 14.59 -8.47 -8.33
C LEU A 128 16.11 -8.41 -8.44
N GLU A 129 16.63 -8.59 -9.64
CA GLU A 129 18.03 -8.30 -9.90
C GLU A 129 18.31 -6.78 -9.76
N PRO A 130 19.47 -6.39 -9.20
CA PRO A 130 19.80 -4.98 -9.04
C PRO A 130 19.96 -4.32 -10.41
N LEU A 131 19.37 -3.13 -10.55
CA LEU A 131 19.55 -2.29 -11.73
C LEU A 131 20.90 -1.55 -11.68
N GLU A 132 21.38 -1.13 -12.85
CA GLU A 132 22.48 -0.17 -12.91
C GLU A 132 22.03 1.20 -12.36
N VAL A 133 23.00 1.90 -11.76
CA VAL A 133 22.79 3.25 -11.22
C VAL A 133 22.40 4.19 -12.34
N ASP A 134 21.33 4.95 -12.11
CA ASP A 134 20.81 5.96 -13.03
C ASP A 134 20.73 7.31 -12.30
N GLU A 135 21.43 8.32 -12.81
CA GLU A 135 21.48 9.67 -12.21
C GLU A 135 20.24 10.52 -12.52
N SER A 136 19.44 10.13 -13.52
CA SER A 136 18.26 10.86 -13.99
C SER A 136 16.95 10.46 -13.32
N ILE A 137 16.98 9.48 -12.42
CA ILE A 137 15.77 8.98 -11.77
C ILE A 137 15.00 10.08 -11.02
N SER A 138 13.69 9.91 -10.95
CA SER A 138 12.83 10.81 -10.20
C SER A 138 13.17 10.76 -8.70
N PRO A 139 13.20 11.92 -8.00
CA PRO A 139 13.34 11.94 -6.54
C PRO A 139 12.28 11.11 -5.80
N ARG A 140 11.13 10.83 -6.44
CA ARG A 140 10.08 9.96 -5.87
C ARG A 140 10.43 8.47 -5.95
N ALA A 141 11.22 8.06 -6.94
CA ALA A 141 11.69 6.68 -7.10
C ALA A 141 13.06 6.45 -6.44
N ALA A 142 13.78 7.51 -6.07
CA ALA A 142 15.13 7.42 -5.50
C ALA A 142 15.26 6.59 -4.22
N ALA A 143 14.18 6.37 -3.48
CA ALA A 143 14.19 5.47 -2.34
C ALA A 143 14.49 4.01 -2.73
N GLU A 144 14.14 3.61 -3.95
CA GLU A 144 14.35 2.25 -4.46
C GLU A 144 15.83 1.97 -4.78
N GLU A 145 16.59 3.01 -5.16
CA GLU A 145 18.05 2.92 -5.37
C GLU A 145 18.84 2.74 -4.07
N LEU A 146 18.23 3.03 -2.92
CA LEU A 146 18.92 2.96 -1.62
C LEU A 146 19.18 1.51 -1.17
N GLY A 147 18.50 0.51 -1.74
CA GLY A 147 18.72 -0.87 -1.37
C GLY A 147 18.01 -1.91 -2.24
N TYR A 148 18.78 -2.86 -2.76
CA TYR A 148 18.39 -3.90 -3.71
C TYR A 148 17.44 -5.01 -3.18
N THR A 149 16.76 -4.79 -2.05
CA THR A 149 15.90 -5.82 -1.45
C THR A 149 14.54 -5.31 -1.03
N PHE A 150 14.33 -3.99 -0.89
CA PHE A 150 13.11 -3.37 -0.35
C PHE A 150 12.69 -3.84 1.07
N LEU A 151 13.36 -4.87 1.61
CA LEU A 151 13.00 -5.58 2.82
C LEU A 151 13.21 -4.77 4.11
N PRO A 152 14.21 -3.87 4.24
CA PRO A 152 14.40 -3.13 5.48
C PRO A 152 13.19 -2.28 5.89
N CYS A 153 12.58 -1.53 4.96
CA CYS A 153 11.41 -0.70 5.29
C CYS A 153 10.18 -1.56 5.63
N VAL A 154 10.02 -2.70 4.94
CA VAL A 154 8.99 -3.71 5.20
C VAL A 154 9.10 -4.26 6.62
N LEU A 155 10.29 -4.68 7.05
CA LEU A 155 10.52 -5.21 8.39
C LEU A 155 10.34 -4.15 9.47
N VAL A 156 10.81 -2.92 9.23
CA VAL A 156 10.59 -1.79 10.16
C VAL A 156 9.10 -1.50 10.32
N GLY A 157 8.35 -1.44 9.22
CA GLY A 157 6.90 -1.23 9.23
C GLY A 157 6.16 -2.34 10.00
N LEU A 158 6.44 -3.60 9.66
CA LEU A 158 5.81 -4.77 10.30
C LEU A 158 6.14 -4.88 11.78
N SER A 159 7.34 -4.47 12.22
CA SER A 159 7.72 -4.49 13.65
C SER A 159 6.84 -3.60 14.53
N ARG A 160 6.05 -2.70 13.93
CA ARG A 160 5.13 -1.76 14.60
C ARG A 160 3.71 -1.85 14.06
N ALA A 161 3.42 -2.83 13.20
CA ALA A 161 2.11 -2.93 12.57
C ALA A 161 1.04 -3.28 13.62
N PRO A 162 -0.12 -2.60 13.60
CA PRO A 162 -1.23 -2.94 14.48
C PRO A 162 -1.76 -4.35 14.14
N GLN A 163 -2.20 -5.07 15.17
CA GLN A 163 -2.82 -6.39 15.00
C GLN A 163 -4.30 -6.25 14.64
N PHE A 164 -4.81 -7.17 13.83
CA PHE A 164 -6.22 -7.21 13.51
C PHE A 164 -7.02 -7.81 14.65
N VAL A 165 -8.16 -7.17 14.98
CA VAL A 165 -9.09 -7.64 16.01
C VAL A 165 -10.51 -7.69 15.44
N SER A 166 -11.27 -8.70 15.82
CA SER A 166 -12.66 -8.88 15.35
C SER A 166 -13.68 -8.09 16.17
N GLN A 167 -13.25 -7.48 17.27
CA GLN A 167 -14.09 -6.69 18.17
C GLN A 167 -13.28 -5.47 18.64
N PRO A 168 -13.93 -4.31 18.87
CA PRO A 168 -13.26 -3.15 19.44
C PRO A 168 -12.59 -3.47 20.78
N GLN A 169 -11.36 -3.00 20.95
CA GLN A 169 -10.55 -3.16 22.15
C GLN A 169 -9.95 -1.82 22.55
N THR A 170 -9.43 -1.73 23.78
CA THR A 170 -8.67 -0.55 24.22
C THR A 170 -7.50 -0.30 23.25
N ASN A 171 -7.44 0.90 22.66
CA ASN A 171 -6.47 1.32 21.64
C ASN A 171 -6.63 0.70 20.24
N SER A 172 -7.75 0.02 19.94
CA SER A 172 -8.09 -0.30 18.53
C SER A 172 -8.57 0.96 17.81
N ILE A 173 -8.54 0.93 16.47
CA ILE A 173 -9.17 1.95 15.63
C ILE A 173 -10.32 1.27 14.89
N TRP A 174 -11.53 1.80 15.03
CA TRP A 174 -12.72 1.36 14.32
C TRP A 174 -13.21 2.38 13.30
N ALA A 175 -14.11 1.97 12.40
CA ALA A 175 -14.53 2.82 11.29
C ALA A 175 -15.24 4.11 11.75
N ASP A 176 -15.98 4.07 12.85
CA ASP A 176 -16.66 5.23 13.44
C ASP A 176 -15.71 6.18 14.22
N GLU A 177 -14.46 5.77 14.44
CA GLU A 177 -13.40 6.61 14.99
C GLU A 177 -12.61 7.35 13.89
N VAL A 178 -12.92 7.10 12.61
CA VAL A 178 -12.28 7.78 11.47
C VAL A 178 -13.09 9.01 11.07
N ASP A 179 -12.64 10.19 11.51
CA ASP A 179 -13.29 11.47 11.21
C ASP A 179 -13.20 11.88 9.73
N ALA A 180 -12.07 11.60 9.08
CA ALA A 180 -11.81 11.99 7.71
C ALA A 180 -10.79 11.07 7.01
N VAL A 181 -10.90 10.99 5.69
CA VAL A 181 -9.96 10.29 4.81
C VAL A 181 -9.58 11.19 3.63
N VAL A 182 -8.29 11.20 3.26
CA VAL A 182 -7.78 11.97 2.12
C VAL A 182 -7.32 11.00 1.04
N ILE A 183 -7.85 11.14 -0.17
CA ILE A 183 -7.53 10.27 -1.31
C ILE A 183 -7.34 11.07 -2.60
N PRO A 184 -6.61 10.52 -3.60
CA PRO A 184 -6.63 11.04 -4.96
C PRO A 184 -8.06 11.06 -5.50
N HIS A 185 -8.43 12.13 -6.21
CA HIS A 185 -9.78 12.29 -6.76
C HIS A 185 -10.16 11.16 -7.74
N THR A 186 -9.18 10.57 -8.42
CA THR A 186 -9.37 9.47 -9.38
C THR A 186 -9.21 8.07 -8.77
N ALA A 187 -9.20 7.92 -7.44
CA ALA A 187 -8.97 6.65 -6.75
C ALA A 187 -10.07 6.26 -5.74
N CYS A 188 -11.33 6.61 -6.01
CA CYS A 188 -12.43 6.45 -5.05
C CYS A 188 -13.02 5.03 -4.94
N GLY A 189 -12.55 4.08 -5.77
CA GLY A 189 -13.11 2.73 -5.88
C GLY A 189 -12.68 1.73 -4.80
N GLY A 190 -11.81 2.11 -3.87
CA GLY A 190 -11.33 1.21 -2.82
C GLY A 190 -12.42 0.81 -1.82
N SER A 191 -12.42 -0.44 -1.36
CA SER A 191 -13.45 -0.98 -0.44
C SER A 191 -13.60 -0.15 0.85
N ALA A 192 -12.49 0.37 1.39
CA ALA A 192 -12.51 1.26 2.54
C ALA A 192 -13.28 2.55 2.26
N ILE A 193 -13.03 3.20 1.12
CA ILE A 193 -13.68 4.45 0.72
C ILE A 193 -15.16 4.22 0.45
N LEU A 194 -15.51 3.13 -0.24
CA LEU A 194 -16.91 2.74 -0.46
C LEU A 194 -17.63 2.51 0.88
N SER A 195 -16.98 1.88 1.85
CA SER A 195 -17.56 1.67 3.18
C SER A 195 -17.74 2.98 3.95
N PHE A 196 -16.77 3.89 3.88
CA PHE A 196 -16.86 5.21 4.53
C PHE A 196 -17.89 6.14 3.90
N SER A 197 -18.20 5.98 2.61
CA SER A 197 -19.15 6.85 1.90
C SER A 197 -20.59 6.80 2.44
N GLY A 198 -20.95 5.72 3.13
CA GLY A 198 -22.24 5.59 3.81
C GLY A 198 -22.26 6.07 5.27
N GLY A 199 -21.13 6.55 5.79
CA GLY A 199 -20.96 6.93 7.20
C GLY A 199 -20.80 8.43 7.43
N ASN A 200 -20.34 8.79 8.63
CA ASN A 200 -20.07 10.19 9.02
C ASN A 200 -18.64 10.65 8.67
N THR A 201 -17.84 9.79 8.05
CA THR A 201 -16.45 10.08 7.68
C THR A 201 -16.39 11.06 6.54
N ARG A 202 -15.65 12.15 6.71
CA ARG A 202 -15.45 13.15 5.65
C ARG A 202 -14.45 12.64 4.62
N ILE A 203 -14.92 12.40 3.41
CA ILE A 203 -14.06 12.01 2.29
C ILE A 203 -13.55 13.28 1.60
N ILE A 204 -12.24 13.49 1.62
CA ILE A 204 -11.56 14.63 0.99
C ILE A 204 -10.82 14.12 -0.24
N THR A 205 -11.14 14.67 -1.41
CA THR A 205 -10.55 14.24 -2.69
C THR A 205 -9.61 15.30 -3.25
N VAL A 206 -8.43 14.90 -3.71
CA VAL A 206 -7.38 15.80 -4.19
C VAL A 206 -7.21 15.68 -5.70
N LYS A 207 -7.44 16.76 -6.46
CA LYS A 207 -7.42 16.76 -7.93
C LYS A 207 -6.02 16.68 -8.53
N ASP A 208 -5.03 17.31 -7.91
CA ASP A 208 -3.67 17.42 -8.45
C ASP A 208 -2.88 16.10 -8.35
N ASN A 209 -3.42 15.08 -7.66
CA ASN A 209 -2.90 13.71 -7.71
C ASN A 209 -3.85 12.85 -8.56
N THR A 210 -3.45 12.61 -9.80
CA THR A 210 -4.18 11.78 -10.74
C THR A 210 -3.61 10.36 -10.77
N THR A 211 -4.46 9.39 -11.06
CA THR A 211 -4.13 7.95 -11.02
C THR A 211 -4.69 7.26 -12.26
N ALA A 212 -4.05 6.16 -12.67
CA ALA A 212 -4.51 5.33 -13.79
C ALA A 212 -5.86 4.63 -13.53
N LEU A 213 -6.34 4.60 -12.28
CA LEU A 213 -7.63 3.98 -11.93
C LEU A 213 -8.82 4.74 -12.51
N ASN A 214 -8.74 6.08 -12.55
CA ASN A 214 -9.79 6.96 -13.08
C ASN A 214 -11.20 6.72 -12.50
N VAL A 215 -11.30 6.41 -11.20
CA VAL A 215 -12.57 6.22 -10.49
C VAL A 215 -12.86 7.46 -9.64
N THR A 216 -13.79 8.31 -10.11
CA THR A 216 -14.12 9.59 -9.46
C THR A 216 -15.32 9.49 -8.51
N PRO A 217 -15.51 10.45 -7.58
CA PRO A 217 -16.70 10.51 -6.73
C PRO A 217 -18.00 10.59 -7.52
N GLU A 218 -18.03 11.36 -8.61
CA GLU A 218 -19.22 11.57 -9.44
C GLU A 218 -19.65 10.28 -10.12
N TYR A 219 -18.68 9.48 -10.59
CA TYR A 219 -18.95 8.17 -11.16
C TYR A 219 -19.60 7.21 -10.15
N LEU A 220 -19.28 7.37 -8.86
CA LEU A 220 -19.80 6.55 -7.77
C LEU A 220 -21.02 7.16 -7.07
N GLY A 221 -21.45 8.37 -7.43
CA GLY A 221 -22.50 9.10 -6.70
C GLY A 221 -22.13 9.45 -5.26
N MET A 222 -20.83 9.64 -4.99
CA MET A 222 -20.27 9.85 -3.65
C MET A 222 -20.14 11.35 -3.33
N GLU A 223 -20.66 11.77 -2.17
CA GLU A 223 -20.43 13.13 -1.67
C GLU A 223 -19.02 13.25 -1.08
N THR A 224 -18.23 14.21 -1.57
CA THR A 224 -16.86 14.44 -1.10
C THR A 224 -16.55 15.93 -1.01
N ILE A 225 -15.56 16.28 -0.19
CA ILE A 225 -14.95 17.60 -0.18
C ILE A 225 -13.79 17.58 -1.17
N THR A 226 -14.01 18.10 -2.37
CA THR A 226 -12.96 18.15 -3.39
C THR A 226 -12.09 19.39 -3.23
N VAL A 227 -10.78 19.20 -3.22
CA VAL A 227 -9.74 20.23 -3.19
C VAL A 227 -8.75 20.03 -4.33
N ASN A 228 -7.96 21.05 -4.66
CA ASN A 228 -6.97 20.94 -5.72
C ASN A 228 -5.72 20.21 -5.22
N SER A 229 -5.18 20.61 -4.07
CA SER A 229 -3.88 20.12 -3.58
C SER A 229 -3.96 19.47 -2.19
N TYR A 230 -2.94 18.69 -1.85
CA TYR A 230 -2.78 18.15 -0.49
C TYR A 230 -2.63 19.26 0.56
N LEU A 231 -2.08 20.43 0.19
CA LEU A 231 -2.00 21.57 1.09
C LEU A 231 -3.39 22.13 1.43
N GLU A 232 -4.30 22.16 0.45
CA GLU A 232 -5.70 22.52 0.70
C GLU A 232 -6.41 21.45 1.55
N ALA A 233 -6.14 20.16 1.31
CA ALA A 233 -6.67 19.07 2.13
C ALA A 233 -6.28 19.23 3.61
N LEU A 234 -5.04 19.65 3.90
CA LEU A 234 -4.61 19.99 5.27
C LEU A 234 -5.45 21.13 5.86
N GLY A 235 -5.78 22.16 5.08
CA GLY A 235 -6.66 23.25 5.50
C GLY A 235 -8.06 22.76 5.89
N VAL A 236 -8.63 21.85 5.10
CA VAL A 236 -9.93 21.20 5.42
C VAL A 236 -9.83 20.41 6.73
N LEU A 237 -8.77 19.62 6.92
CA LEU A 237 -8.56 18.85 8.16
C LEU A 237 -8.41 19.76 9.39
N VAL A 238 -7.68 20.86 9.27
CA VAL A 238 -7.51 21.83 10.36
C VAL A 238 -8.83 22.52 10.71
N ALA A 239 -9.59 22.98 9.71
CA ALA A 239 -10.90 23.59 9.93
C ALA A 239 -11.86 22.59 10.60
N HIS A 240 -11.89 21.35 10.09
CA HIS A 240 -12.71 20.30 10.66
C HIS A 240 -12.36 20.01 12.13
N LYS A 241 -11.06 19.84 12.44
CA LYS A 241 -10.58 19.61 13.81
C LYS A 241 -10.92 20.78 14.76
N ALA A 242 -10.98 22.00 14.24
CA ALA A 242 -11.34 23.19 15.00
C ALA A 242 -12.87 23.42 15.13
N GLY A 243 -13.70 22.57 14.52
CA GLY A 243 -15.16 22.76 14.48
C GLY A 243 -15.60 23.94 13.59
N ILE A 244 -14.76 24.33 12.63
CA ILE A 244 -15.00 25.44 11.71
C ILE A 244 -15.55 24.89 10.39
N SER A 245 -16.67 25.43 9.92
CA SER A 245 -17.17 25.12 8.57
C SER A 245 -16.20 25.64 7.51
N ILE A 246 -16.03 24.88 6.43
CA ILE A 246 -15.20 25.30 5.29
C ILE A 246 -15.94 26.22 4.32
N ASP A 247 -17.27 26.30 4.37
CA ASP A 247 -18.04 27.13 3.44
C ASP A 247 -17.71 28.63 3.53
N PRO A 248 -17.53 29.24 4.72
CA PRO A 248 -17.11 30.63 4.84
C PRO A 248 -15.69 30.91 4.35
N LEU A 249 -14.86 29.86 4.16
CA LEU A 249 -13.50 29.99 3.63
C LEU A 249 -13.49 30.02 2.10
N ARG A 250 -14.64 29.78 1.45
CA ARG A 250 -14.79 29.89 0.00
C ARG A 250 -15.04 31.36 -0.39
N PRO A 251 -14.64 31.77 -1.61
CA PRO A 251 -14.86 33.14 -2.09
C PRO A 251 -16.33 33.58 -2.11
N THR A 252 -17.25 32.63 -2.20
CA THR A 252 -18.70 32.86 -2.25
C THR A 252 -19.40 31.99 -1.22
N MET A 253 -20.31 32.59 -0.46
CA MET A 253 -21.14 31.92 0.53
C MET A 253 -22.60 32.35 0.36
N SER A 254 -23.52 31.40 0.37
CA SER A 254 -24.96 31.68 0.33
C SER A 254 -25.44 32.34 1.62
N SER A 255 -26.36 33.29 1.52
CA SER A 255 -27.07 33.79 2.70
C SER A 255 -28.02 32.74 3.25
N LEU A 256 -28.33 32.82 4.55
CA LEU A 256 -29.35 31.98 5.17
C LEU A 256 -30.70 32.20 4.48
N SER A 257 -31.38 31.12 4.07
CA SER A 257 -32.76 31.16 3.63
C SER A 257 -33.70 30.96 4.83
N GLN A 258 -34.88 31.59 4.77
CA GLN A 258 -35.94 31.29 5.72
C GLN A 258 -36.44 29.86 5.45
N ALA A 259 -36.48 29.02 6.48
CA ALA A 259 -37.12 27.71 6.38
C ALA A 259 -38.57 27.91 5.94
N CYS A 260 -38.95 27.25 4.83
CA CYS A 260 -40.36 27.16 4.45
C CYS A 260 -41.03 26.15 5.40
N ASP A 261 -42.22 26.49 5.88
CA ASP A 261 -43.06 25.61 6.68
C ASP A 261 -43.46 24.33 5.91
#